data_AF-A0A8S4RUW3-F1
#
_entry.id   AF-A0A8S4RUW3-F1
#
_cell.length_a   1.000
_cell.length_b   1.000
_cell.length_c   1.000
_cell.angle_alpha   90.00
_cell.angle_beta   90.00
_cell.angle_gamma   90.00
#
_symmetry.space_group_name_H-M   'P 1'
#
loop_
_entity.id
_entity.type
_entity.pdbx_description
1 polymer ?
#
loop_
_entity_poly.entity_id
_entity_poly.type
_entity_poly.pdbx_seq_one_letter_code
_entity_poly.pdbx_strand_id
1 'polypeptide(L)'
;MSYDLKREEEVKEYTENLGIEYRFGCFKEKKPEVCHLLADYLEAIKKDYKKAAKVYKSNCDDYNYPKSCLKYGNYALMGRGRDSIDQNEALKYFEKGCELNEPVSCLHAGVLLTATGPATKVQRDVPKGYNYLKKSCDQNDDKACHYLAGMYLAGVPKNPKDYNPHNPEKNVNIDFLIKPDMKQAFQFAKKGCELGNIYACANIGIIGGSGLDDPNLFENPVERDVNTPYGKPSDVLLEGFIKGVPCVLLARHGRKHQYQPSDINYRANIWALKQVGCTHILATTATGSLIHQYQPGDLVVLDDFIDRTWGRACTFFDRTEGGPRGVCHLPMRPAFCEKARQALLAAAREHGHICHETGTAVTIQGPRFSSRAESLMHRSWGGHVVNMTTVPEVVLAKEAGLSYAAVALVTDYDCWRENEQSVSVSEVLQMFARNIKKAIDVIVGAVQILAAEEDYTYLDIHKELVASAVMLKE
;
A
#
# COMPACT_ATOMS: atom_id res chain seq x y z
N MET A 1 3.16 14.82 49.12
CA MET A 1 2.00 13.91 49.23
C MET A 1 2.02 13.01 48.01
N SER A 2 1.96 11.69 48.17
CA SER A 2 1.88 10.78 47.01
C SER A 2 0.41 10.61 46.62
N TYR A 3 0.06 10.90 45.37
CA TYR A 3 -1.28 10.69 44.83
C TYR A 3 -1.47 9.20 44.48
N ASP A 4 -2.63 8.62 44.79
CA ASP A 4 -3.02 7.28 44.32
C ASP A 4 -3.89 7.42 43.06
N LEU A 5 -3.26 7.32 41.89
CA LEU A 5 -3.87 7.53 40.57
C LEU A 5 -4.92 6.47 40.16
N LYS A 6 -5.36 5.62 41.09
CA LYS A 6 -6.46 4.67 40.90
C LYS A 6 -7.84 5.26 41.23
N ARG A 7 -7.91 6.35 41.99
CA ARG A 7 -9.17 7.01 42.37
C ARG A 7 -9.46 8.22 41.49
N GLU A 8 -10.65 8.26 40.91
CA GLU A 8 -11.04 9.31 39.95
C GLU A 8 -10.98 10.73 40.54
N GLU A 9 -11.34 10.88 41.81
CA GLU A 9 -11.29 12.18 42.51
C GLU A 9 -9.85 12.70 42.68
N GLU A 10 -8.91 11.82 43.00
CA GLU A 10 -7.49 12.19 43.15
C GLU A 10 -6.83 12.49 41.81
N VAL A 11 -7.23 11.78 40.74
CA VAL A 11 -6.80 12.09 39.38
C VAL A 11 -7.28 13.48 38.96
N LYS A 12 -8.52 13.84 39.31
CA LYS A 12 -9.08 15.16 39.01
C LYS A 12 -8.36 16.27 39.76
N GLU A 13 -8.12 16.10 41.05
CA GLU A 13 -7.38 17.06 41.88
C GLU A 13 -5.94 17.25 41.37
N TYR A 14 -5.22 16.15 41.12
CA TYR A 14 -3.88 16.19 40.54
C TYR A 14 -3.84 16.96 39.22
N THR A 15 -4.80 16.69 38.34
CA THR A 15 -4.92 17.35 37.03
C THR A 15 -5.23 18.85 37.17
N GLU A 16 -5.99 19.27 38.18
CA GLU A 16 -6.23 20.70 38.43
C GLU A 16 -4.99 21.41 38.99
N ASN A 17 -4.28 20.78 39.93
CA ASN A 17 -3.03 21.31 40.48
C ASN A 17 -1.95 21.46 39.40
N LEU A 18 -1.85 20.49 38.49
CA LEU A 18 -0.95 20.54 37.34
C LEU A 18 -1.19 21.79 36.47
N GLY A 19 -2.46 22.16 36.26
CA GLY A 19 -2.82 23.38 35.54
C GLY A 19 -2.42 24.68 36.25
N ILE A 20 -2.33 24.67 37.59
CA ILE A 20 -1.82 25.80 38.39
C ILE A 20 -0.31 25.92 38.23
N GLU A 21 0.41 24.80 38.36
CA GLU A 21 1.86 24.75 38.18
C GLU A 21 2.27 25.23 36.78
N TYR A 22 1.60 24.74 35.74
CA TYR A 22 1.86 25.18 34.37
C TYR A 22 1.59 26.67 34.14
N ARG A 23 0.53 27.24 34.76
CA ARG A 23 0.28 28.69 34.70
C ARG A 23 1.37 29.48 35.40
N PHE A 24 1.81 29.03 36.57
CA PHE A 24 2.87 29.68 37.31
C PHE A 24 4.19 29.65 36.54
N GLY A 25 4.62 28.47 36.08
CA GLY A 25 5.86 28.32 35.32
C GLY A 25 5.83 29.10 33.99
N CYS A 26 4.69 29.16 33.32
CA CYS A 26 4.56 29.93 32.09
C CYS A 26 4.57 31.45 32.34
N PHE A 27 3.70 31.98 33.20
CA PHE A 27 3.50 33.43 33.31
C PHE A 27 4.41 34.11 34.35
N LYS A 28 4.87 33.39 35.38
CA LYS A 28 5.76 33.94 36.40
C LYS A 28 7.22 33.61 36.11
N GLU A 29 7.51 32.35 35.83
CA GLU A 29 8.89 31.91 35.57
C GLU A 29 9.32 32.07 34.11
N LYS A 30 8.37 32.32 33.20
CA LYS A 30 8.62 32.53 31.76
C LYS A 30 9.36 31.36 31.10
N LYS A 31 9.09 30.13 31.56
CA LYS A 31 9.70 28.90 31.03
C LYS A 31 8.96 28.45 29.76
N PRO A 32 9.59 28.46 28.58
CA PRO A 32 8.91 28.18 27.32
C PRO A 32 8.36 26.76 27.22
N GLU A 33 9.07 25.77 27.75
CA GLU A 33 8.63 24.39 27.83
C GLU A 33 7.37 24.24 28.70
N VAL A 34 7.28 24.99 29.79
CA VAL A 34 6.11 24.98 30.68
C VAL A 34 4.92 25.73 30.06
N CYS A 35 5.17 26.80 29.31
CA CYS A 35 4.13 27.43 28.50
C CYS A 35 3.54 26.49 27.44
N HIS A 36 4.37 25.63 26.83
CA HIS A 36 3.88 24.61 25.92
C HIS A 36 2.99 23.58 26.64
N LEU A 37 3.42 23.08 27.80
CA LEU A 37 2.63 22.16 28.62
C LEU A 37 1.32 22.78 29.09
N LEU A 38 1.30 24.07 29.42
CA LEU A 38 0.07 24.80 29.72
C LEU A 38 -0.90 24.77 28.53
N ALA A 39 -0.39 24.98 27.32
CA ALA A 39 -1.21 24.95 26.12
C ALA A 39 -1.73 23.55 25.81
N ASP A 40 -0.89 22.50 25.93
CA ASP A 40 -1.31 21.09 25.81
C ASP A 40 -2.39 20.74 26.85
N TYR A 41 -2.23 21.20 28.09
CA TYR A 41 -3.22 21.03 29.15
C TYR A 41 -4.56 21.69 28.80
N LEU A 42 -4.53 22.94 28.33
CA LEU A 42 -5.72 23.66 27.90
C LEU A 42 -6.41 22.96 26.72
N GLU A 43 -5.64 22.41 25.79
CA GLU A 43 -6.14 21.67 24.63
C GLU A 43 -6.76 20.32 25.02
N ALA A 44 -6.00 19.45 25.69
CA ALA A 44 -6.38 18.06 25.90
C ALA A 44 -7.32 17.88 27.09
N ILE A 45 -7.07 18.61 28.19
CA ILE A 45 -7.81 18.44 29.45
C ILE A 45 -9.00 19.39 29.52
N LYS A 46 -8.75 20.70 29.37
CA LYS A 46 -9.81 21.71 29.49
C LYS A 46 -10.62 21.90 28.21
N LYS A 47 -10.14 21.36 27.07
CA LYS A 47 -10.75 21.52 25.73
C LYS A 47 -11.00 22.99 25.35
N ASP A 48 -10.20 23.90 25.90
CA ASP A 48 -10.26 25.34 25.65
C ASP A 48 -9.28 25.71 24.53
N TYR A 49 -9.69 25.43 23.30
CA TYR A 49 -8.86 25.63 22.12
C TYR A 49 -8.52 27.11 21.88
N LYS A 50 -9.40 28.05 22.27
CA LYS A 50 -9.14 29.49 22.10
C LYS A 50 -8.01 29.96 23.01
N LYS A 51 -7.98 29.52 24.27
CA LYS A 51 -6.87 29.85 25.17
C LYS A 51 -5.60 29.09 24.80
N ALA A 52 -5.69 27.80 24.46
CA ALA A 52 -4.54 27.02 24.01
C ALA A 52 -3.86 27.68 22.80
N ALA A 53 -4.64 28.13 21.81
CA ALA A 53 -4.14 28.84 20.63
C ALA A 53 -3.34 30.10 21.00
N LYS A 54 -3.85 30.91 21.94
CA LYS A 54 -3.17 32.12 22.40
C LYS A 54 -1.84 31.80 23.08
N VAL A 55 -1.81 30.78 23.93
CA VAL A 55 -0.58 30.37 24.65
C VAL A 55 0.44 29.77 23.68
N TYR A 56 0.04 28.91 22.74
CA TYR A 56 0.94 28.43 21.69
C TYR A 56 1.52 29.58 20.86
N LYS A 57 0.67 30.54 20.45
CA LYS A 57 1.10 31.71 19.67
C LYS A 57 2.14 32.54 20.42
N SER A 58 1.81 32.99 21.63
CA SER A 58 2.74 33.81 22.44
C SER A 58 4.03 33.05 22.73
N ASN A 59 3.96 31.74 22.98
CA ASN A 59 5.16 30.95 23.25
C ASN A 59 6.06 30.77 22.02
N CYS A 60 5.48 30.68 20.82
CA CYS A 60 6.25 30.73 19.58
C CYS A 60 6.82 32.13 19.32
N ASP A 61 6.02 33.18 19.52
CA ASP A 61 6.39 34.55 19.15
C ASP A 61 7.39 35.17 20.11
N ASP A 62 7.15 35.08 21.42
CA ASP A 62 7.92 35.77 22.44
C ASP A 62 9.15 34.96 22.89
N TYR A 63 9.04 33.62 22.89
CA TYR A 63 10.07 32.72 23.42
C TYR A 63 10.73 31.82 22.36
N ASN A 64 10.34 31.93 21.09
CA ASN A 64 10.87 31.11 20.00
C ASN A 64 10.85 29.60 20.30
N TYR A 65 9.78 29.10 20.94
CA TYR A 65 9.68 27.69 21.26
C TYR A 65 9.19 26.87 20.05
N PRO A 66 10.01 25.99 19.45
CA PRO A 66 9.74 25.40 18.14
C PRO A 66 8.44 24.58 18.08
N LYS A 67 8.18 23.74 19.09
CA LYS A 67 6.97 22.91 19.16
C LYS A 67 5.69 23.75 19.27
N SER A 68 5.77 24.92 19.90
CA SER A 68 4.62 25.84 19.97
C SER A 68 4.33 26.48 18.61
N CYS A 69 5.36 26.75 17.81
CA CYS A 69 5.18 27.20 16.43
C CYS A 69 4.47 26.14 15.58
N LEU A 70 4.89 24.88 15.68
CA LEU A 70 4.22 23.74 15.03
C LEU A 70 2.74 23.67 15.43
N LYS A 71 2.45 23.63 16.74
CA LYS A 71 1.08 23.51 17.26
C LYS A 71 0.20 24.68 16.82
N TYR A 72 0.70 25.91 16.88
CA TYR A 72 -0.05 27.07 16.43
C TYR A 72 -0.26 27.06 14.91
N GLY A 73 0.74 26.68 14.13
CA GLY A 73 0.62 26.48 12.68
C GLY A 73 -0.48 25.48 12.32
N ASN A 74 -0.55 24.35 13.03
CA ASN A 74 -1.62 23.35 12.86
C ASN A 74 -3.01 23.93 13.20
N TYR A 75 -3.11 24.75 14.25
CA TYR A 75 -4.36 25.43 14.61
C TYR A 75 -4.81 26.42 13.53
N ALA A 76 -3.87 27.16 12.93
CA ALA A 76 -4.14 28.05 11.81
C ALA A 76 -4.60 27.27 10.56
N LEU A 77 -3.97 26.12 10.29
CA LEU A 77 -4.29 25.26 9.16
C LEU A 77 -5.67 24.58 9.29
N MET A 78 -6.06 24.18 10.49
CA MET A 78 -7.33 23.48 10.75
C MET A 78 -8.46 24.40 11.24
N GLY A 79 -8.18 25.67 11.52
CA GLY A 79 -9.15 26.61 12.12
C GLY A 79 -9.52 26.29 13.58
N ARG A 80 -8.75 25.42 14.26
CA ARG A 80 -9.07 24.95 15.61
C ARG A 80 -8.85 26.07 16.63
N GLY A 81 -9.88 26.38 17.42
CA GLY A 81 -9.81 27.48 18.40
C GLY A 81 -9.74 28.88 17.77
N ARG A 82 -10.15 29.00 16.49
CA ARG A 82 -10.14 30.23 15.70
C ARG A 82 -11.46 30.41 14.96
N ASP A 83 -11.69 31.61 14.44
CA ASP A 83 -12.91 31.94 13.69
C ASP A 83 -12.81 31.52 12.21
N SER A 84 -11.60 31.31 11.68
CA SER A 84 -11.36 30.87 10.30
C SER A 84 -10.02 30.12 10.13
N ILE A 85 -9.92 29.39 9.02
CA ILE A 85 -8.69 28.74 8.54
C ILE A 85 -7.81 29.78 7.83
N ASP A 86 -6.52 29.82 8.16
CA ASP A 86 -5.52 30.67 7.50
C ASP A 86 -4.26 29.87 7.19
N GLN A 87 -4.12 29.47 5.92
CA GLN A 87 -2.98 28.67 5.47
C GLN A 87 -1.70 29.50 5.30
N ASN A 88 -1.79 30.81 5.04
CA ASN A 88 -0.62 31.66 4.92
C ASN A 88 -0.02 31.94 6.30
N GLU A 89 -0.87 32.16 7.30
CA GLU A 89 -0.40 32.23 8.68
C GLU A 89 0.15 30.87 9.14
N ALA A 90 -0.52 29.75 8.81
CA ALA A 90 0.01 28.42 9.11
C ALA A 90 1.42 28.23 8.54
N LEU A 91 1.62 28.54 7.26
CA LEU A 91 2.93 28.47 6.60
C LEU A 91 3.96 29.31 7.36
N LYS A 92 3.66 30.57 7.68
CA LYS A 92 4.59 31.45 8.43
C LYS A 92 5.08 30.81 9.73
N TYR A 93 4.19 30.18 10.49
CA TYR A 93 4.56 29.54 11.75
C TYR A 93 5.30 28.21 11.55
N PHE A 94 4.99 27.45 10.49
CA PHE A 94 5.79 26.28 10.13
C PHE A 94 7.19 26.65 9.64
N GLU A 95 7.34 27.72 8.88
CA GLU A 95 8.66 28.23 8.48
C GLU A 95 9.48 28.66 9.70
N LYS A 96 8.87 29.43 10.61
CA LYS A 96 9.52 29.81 11.88
C LYS A 96 9.90 28.59 12.73
N GLY A 97 9.00 27.61 12.86
CA GLY A 97 9.29 26.36 13.57
C GLY A 97 10.44 25.58 12.93
N CYS A 98 10.50 25.56 11.60
CA CYS A 98 11.56 24.92 10.85
C CYS A 98 12.92 25.63 10.99
N GLU A 99 12.95 26.96 10.99
CA GLU A 99 14.14 27.77 11.28
C GLU A 99 14.70 27.45 12.67
N LEU A 100 13.81 27.16 13.63
CA LEU A 100 14.13 26.73 14.99
C LEU A 100 14.43 25.21 15.11
N ASN A 101 14.69 24.53 13.99
CA ASN A 101 15.04 23.10 13.90
C ASN A 101 13.96 22.15 14.45
N GLU A 102 12.69 22.44 14.18
CA GLU A 102 11.59 21.50 14.42
C GLU A 102 11.28 20.74 13.11
N PRO A 103 11.58 19.42 13.02
CA PRO A 103 11.49 18.67 11.76
C PRO A 103 10.07 18.62 11.19
N VAL A 104 9.04 18.49 12.03
CA VAL A 104 7.66 18.36 11.57
C VAL A 104 7.14 19.68 10.98
N SER A 105 7.62 20.81 11.47
CA SER A 105 7.34 22.15 10.93
C SER A 105 8.00 22.31 9.57
N CYS A 106 9.24 21.82 9.41
CA CYS A 106 9.87 21.74 8.09
C CYS A 106 9.07 20.87 7.12
N LEU A 107 8.58 19.71 7.57
CA LEU A 107 7.71 18.83 6.78
C LEU A 107 6.43 19.59 6.36
N HIS A 108 5.72 20.19 7.30
CA HIS A 108 4.45 20.89 7.02
C HIS A 108 4.64 22.11 6.11
N ALA A 109 5.69 22.91 6.31
CA ALA A 109 6.05 24.00 5.41
C ALA A 109 6.35 23.48 4.00
N GLY A 110 7.15 22.42 3.93
CA GLY A 110 7.51 21.76 2.67
C GLY A 110 6.31 21.24 1.89
N VAL A 111 5.39 20.55 2.57
CA VAL A 111 4.15 20.03 1.96
C VAL A 111 3.23 21.16 1.51
N LEU A 112 3.03 22.20 2.31
CA LEU A 112 2.19 23.34 1.93
C LEU A 112 2.72 24.09 0.71
N LEU A 113 4.05 24.28 0.62
CA LEU A 113 4.70 24.97 -0.50
C LEU A 113 4.75 24.13 -1.78
N THR A 114 4.65 22.80 -1.69
CA THR A 114 4.67 21.89 -2.84
C THR A 114 3.28 21.43 -3.29
N ALA A 115 2.24 21.63 -2.48
CA ALA A 115 0.87 21.22 -2.76
C ALA A 115 0.30 21.81 -4.07
N THR A 116 -0.54 21.03 -4.75
CA THR A 116 -1.11 21.35 -6.07
C THR A 116 -2.64 21.32 -6.11
N GLY A 117 -3.30 21.13 -4.95
CA GLY A 117 -4.75 20.99 -4.86
C GLY A 117 -5.52 22.32 -4.87
N PRO A 118 -6.78 22.34 -5.39
CA PRO A 118 -7.60 23.55 -5.50
C PRO A 118 -7.99 24.19 -4.15
N ALA A 119 -7.84 23.45 -3.05
CA ALA A 119 -8.06 23.93 -1.69
C ALA A 119 -6.87 24.71 -1.09
N THR A 120 -5.76 24.83 -1.83
CA THR A 120 -4.53 25.50 -1.37
C THR A 120 -4.59 26.98 -1.71
N LYS A 121 -4.55 27.84 -0.67
CA LYS A 121 -4.49 29.30 -0.76
C LYS A 121 -3.06 29.85 -0.68
N VAL A 122 -2.10 28.99 -0.33
CA VAL A 122 -0.67 29.31 -0.28
C VAL A 122 -0.10 29.34 -1.69
N GLN A 123 0.73 30.35 -1.98
CA GLN A 123 1.46 30.41 -3.24
C GLN A 123 2.50 29.27 -3.29
N ARG A 124 2.40 28.41 -4.30
CA ARG A 124 3.30 27.28 -4.52
C ARG A 124 4.73 27.77 -4.80
N ASP A 125 5.71 27.24 -4.07
CA ASP A 125 7.15 27.46 -4.24
C ASP A 125 7.89 26.14 -4.01
N VAL A 126 8.08 25.38 -5.09
CA VAL A 126 8.68 24.04 -5.02
C VAL A 126 10.14 24.08 -4.56
N PRO A 127 11.03 24.96 -5.07
CA PRO A 127 12.40 25.02 -4.57
C PRO A 127 12.49 25.27 -3.07
N LYS A 128 11.69 26.21 -2.54
CA LYS A 128 11.66 26.48 -1.10
C LYS A 128 11.09 25.28 -0.33
N GLY A 129 9.99 24.70 -0.80
CA GLY A 129 9.37 23.53 -0.19
C GLY A 129 10.30 22.30 -0.17
N TYR A 130 11.02 22.04 -1.27
CA TYR A 130 12.03 20.99 -1.36
C TYR A 130 13.12 21.15 -0.30
N ASN A 131 13.64 22.37 -0.11
CA ASN A 131 14.67 22.62 0.89
C ASN A 131 14.17 22.33 2.31
N TYR A 132 12.91 22.66 2.64
CA TYR A 132 12.33 22.31 3.94
C TYR A 132 12.11 20.80 4.09
N LEU A 133 11.59 20.11 3.06
CA LEU A 133 11.46 18.65 3.08
C LEU A 133 12.81 17.98 3.25
N LYS A 134 13.84 18.44 2.52
CA LYS A 134 15.20 17.95 2.64
C LYS A 134 15.74 18.17 4.04
N LYS A 135 15.60 19.38 4.59
CA LYS A 135 16.00 19.69 5.97
C LYS A 135 15.28 18.79 7.00
N SER A 136 14.01 18.48 6.78
CA SER A 136 13.23 17.57 7.65
C SER A 136 13.73 16.12 7.55
N CYS A 137 13.92 15.61 6.33
CA CYS A 137 14.48 14.27 6.10
C CYS A 137 15.91 14.13 6.62
N ASP A 138 16.75 15.17 6.51
CA ASP A 138 18.10 15.20 7.08
C ASP A 138 18.08 15.14 8.62
N GLN A 139 16.98 15.58 9.25
CA GLN A 139 16.70 15.44 10.68
C GLN A 139 15.93 14.15 11.03
N ASN A 140 15.97 13.15 10.14
CA ASN A 140 15.38 11.83 10.34
C ASN A 140 13.83 11.82 10.46
N ASP A 141 13.15 12.78 9.83
CA ASP A 141 11.70 12.69 9.61
C ASP A 141 11.42 11.73 8.44
N ASP A 142 10.77 10.62 8.76
CA ASP A 142 10.51 9.49 7.89
C ASP A 142 9.56 9.87 6.73
N LYS A 143 8.54 10.70 7.02
CA LYS A 143 7.56 11.19 6.04
C LYS A 143 8.20 12.15 5.06
N ALA A 144 9.08 13.04 5.52
CA ALA A 144 9.79 13.95 4.65
C ALA A 144 10.67 13.21 3.63
N CYS A 145 11.35 12.15 4.07
CA CYS A 145 12.10 11.29 3.16
C CYS A 145 11.19 10.59 2.14
N HIS A 146 10.02 10.08 2.57
CA HIS A 146 9.03 9.53 1.64
C HIS A 146 8.53 10.56 0.61
N TYR A 147 8.24 11.80 1.04
CA TYR A 147 7.82 12.87 0.12
C TYR A 147 8.89 13.19 -0.92
N LEU A 148 10.16 13.29 -0.50
CA LEU A 148 11.29 13.52 -1.41
C LEU A 148 11.47 12.37 -2.40
N ALA A 149 11.29 11.12 -1.94
CA ALA A 149 11.30 9.96 -2.81
C ALA A 149 10.23 10.06 -3.89
N GLY A 150 8.99 10.43 -3.53
CA GLY A 150 7.91 10.68 -4.47
C GLY A 150 8.20 11.81 -5.46
N MET A 151 8.82 12.90 -5.01
CA MET A 151 9.21 14.03 -5.87
C MET A 151 10.21 13.62 -6.95
N TYR A 152 11.18 12.75 -6.63
CA TYR A 152 12.15 12.23 -7.60
C TYR A 152 11.63 11.06 -8.42
N LEU A 153 10.68 10.28 -7.90
CA LEU A 153 10.06 9.17 -8.64
C LEU A 153 9.19 9.68 -9.79
N ALA A 154 8.35 10.67 -9.52
CA ALA A 154 7.43 11.24 -10.50
C ALA A 154 8.04 12.41 -11.31
N GLY A 155 9.02 13.10 -10.72
CA GLY A 155 9.42 14.45 -11.12
C GLY A 155 8.40 15.51 -10.66
N VAL A 156 8.85 16.74 -10.46
CA VAL A 156 7.99 17.87 -10.13
C VAL A 156 7.95 18.87 -11.29
N PRO A 157 6.83 18.97 -12.01
CA PRO A 157 6.69 19.92 -13.10
C PRO A 157 6.66 21.36 -12.58
N LYS A 158 7.13 22.28 -13.40
CA LYS A 158 7.03 23.73 -13.15
C LYS A 158 5.57 24.18 -13.07
N ASN A 159 4.75 23.73 -14.01
CA ASN A 159 3.31 23.90 -13.98
C ASN A 159 2.63 22.55 -13.74
N PRO A 160 1.93 22.36 -12.59
CA PRO A 160 1.28 21.09 -12.25
C PRO A 160 0.28 20.59 -13.30
N LYS A 161 -0.33 21.49 -14.07
CA LYS A 161 -1.31 21.13 -15.11
C LYS A 161 -0.68 20.44 -16.33
N ASP A 162 0.62 20.65 -16.53
CA ASP A 162 1.35 20.11 -17.67
C ASP A 162 1.72 18.65 -17.44
N TYR A 163 1.79 18.22 -16.17
CA TYR A 163 2.06 16.84 -15.79
C TYR A 163 0.77 16.05 -15.68
N ASN A 164 0.66 15.01 -16.49
CA ASN A 164 -0.43 14.07 -16.44
C ASN A 164 0.08 12.73 -15.88
N PRO A 165 -0.15 12.44 -14.58
CA PRO A 165 0.24 11.15 -14.00
C PRO A 165 -0.51 9.97 -14.63
N HIS A 166 -1.64 10.23 -15.31
CA HIS A 166 -2.46 9.24 -15.99
C HIS A 166 -2.15 9.10 -17.49
N ASN A 167 -1.23 9.91 -18.03
CA ASN A 167 -0.82 9.84 -19.43
C ASN A 167 0.66 10.25 -19.62
N PRO A 168 1.62 9.33 -19.35
CA PRO A 168 3.06 9.61 -19.40
C PRO A 168 3.57 10.11 -20.75
N GLU A 169 2.91 9.74 -21.85
CA GLU A 169 3.28 10.18 -23.21
C GLU A 169 2.91 11.63 -23.50
N LYS A 170 2.08 12.26 -22.66
CA LYS A 170 1.87 13.72 -22.67
C LYS A 170 2.91 14.46 -21.85
N ASN A 171 3.77 13.75 -21.13
CA ASN A 171 4.83 14.32 -20.33
C ASN A 171 6.13 14.51 -21.14
N VAL A 172 6.02 14.65 -22.48
CA VAL A 172 7.14 14.92 -23.38
C VAL A 172 7.42 16.43 -23.38
N ASN A 173 8.67 16.82 -23.17
CA ASN A 173 9.10 18.22 -23.03
C ASN A 173 8.49 18.97 -21.84
N ILE A 174 8.19 18.29 -20.72
CA ILE A 174 7.84 18.99 -19.47
C ILE A 174 9.08 19.68 -18.90
N ASP A 175 8.94 20.97 -18.60
CA ASP A 175 9.91 21.71 -17.79
C ASP A 175 9.75 21.28 -16.32
N PHE A 176 10.70 20.49 -15.83
CA PHE A 176 10.72 20.00 -14.46
C PHE A 176 11.52 20.95 -13.57
N LEU A 177 10.93 21.34 -12.43
CA LEU A 177 11.67 21.96 -11.34
C LEU A 177 12.57 20.94 -10.64
N ILE A 178 12.08 19.71 -10.53
CA ILE A 178 12.86 18.54 -10.08
C ILE A 178 12.64 17.44 -11.11
N LYS A 179 13.71 17.08 -11.83
CA LYS A 179 13.65 16.02 -12.83
C LYS A 179 13.48 14.66 -12.15
N PRO A 180 12.76 13.72 -12.78
CA PRO A 180 12.77 12.33 -12.32
C PRO A 180 14.21 11.81 -12.22
N ASP A 181 14.55 11.20 -11.08
CA ASP A 181 15.86 10.59 -10.81
C ASP A 181 15.64 9.37 -9.90
N MET A 182 15.68 8.18 -10.51
CA MET A 182 15.43 6.92 -9.80
C MET A 182 16.45 6.65 -8.70
N LYS A 183 17.69 7.10 -8.85
CA LYS A 183 18.74 6.88 -7.85
C LYS A 183 18.47 7.73 -6.60
N GLN A 184 18.12 9.01 -6.78
CA GLN A 184 17.72 9.87 -5.66
C GLN A 184 16.42 9.38 -5.03
N ALA A 185 15.43 8.99 -5.84
CA ALA A 185 14.17 8.44 -5.34
C ALA A 185 14.42 7.23 -4.42
N PHE A 186 15.26 6.28 -4.86
CA PHE A 186 15.62 5.12 -4.07
C PHE A 186 16.37 5.48 -2.77
N GLN A 187 17.32 6.42 -2.81
CA GLN A 187 18.04 6.84 -1.61
C GLN A 187 17.11 7.41 -0.53
N PHE A 188 16.16 8.26 -0.92
CA PHE A 188 15.19 8.82 0.00
C PHE A 188 14.16 7.79 0.46
N ALA A 189 13.72 6.88 -0.41
CA ALA A 189 12.80 5.79 -0.06
C ALA A 189 13.46 4.84 0.95
N LYS A 190 14.69 4.40 0.69
CA LYS A 190 15.47 3.57 1.61
C LYS A 190 15.65 4.26 2.95
N LYS A 191 16.04 5.54 2.97
CA LYS A 191 16.16 6.29 4.22
C LYS A 191 14.82 6.40 4.96
N GLY A 192 13.72 6.70 4.27
CA GLY A 192 12.39 6.71 4.86
C GLY A 192 12.03 5.35 5.45
N CYS A 193 12.38 4.27 4.76
CA CYS A 193 12.17 2.90 5.22
C CYS A 193 12.97 2.56 6.48
N GLU A 194 14.26 2.89 6.52
CA GLU A 194 15.14 2.72 7.68
C GLU A 194 14.65 3.50 8.91
N LEU A 195 13.93 4.62 8.68
CA LEU A 195 13.28 5.42 9.72
C LEU A 195 11.90 4.91 10.13
N GLY A 196 11.43 3.80 9.56
CA GLY A 196 10.15 3.16 9.89
C GLY A 196 8.96 3.64 9.06
N ASN A 197 9.16 4.39 7.98
CA ASN A 197 8.06 4.77 7.08
C ASN A 197 7.65 3.60 6.18
N ILE A 198 6.49 3.03 6.47
CA ILE A 198 5.91 1.90 5.72
C ILE A 198 5.69 2.19 4.24
N TYR A 199 5.47 3.44 3.85
CA TYR A 199 5.23 3.81 2.45
C TYR A 199 6.53 3.97 1.66
N ALA A 200 7.67 3.99 2.34
CA ALA A 200 8.99 4.15 1.75
C ALA A 200 9.74 2.81 1.56
N CYS A 201 9.34 1.77 2.28
CA CYS A 201 9.77 0.39 2.08
C CYS A 201 8.96 -0.23 0.94
N ALA A 202 9.57 -0.98 0.02
CA ALA A 202 8.85 -1.64 -1.07
C ALA A 202 7.70 -2.53 -0.53
N ASN A 203 6.44 -2.18 -0.82
CA ASN A 203 5.27 -2.88 -0.29
C ASN A 203 4.94 -4.14 -1.11
N ILE A 204 4.63 -5.25 -0.42
CA ILE A 204 4.19 -6.51 -1.03
C ILE A 204 2.67 -6.65 -0.85
N GLY A 205 1.94 -6.71 -1.96
CA GLY A 205 0.52 -7.07 -1.97
C GLY A 205 0.35 -8.58 -1.84
N ILE A 206 -0.65 -9.02 -1.10
CA ILE A 206 -1.04 -10.42 -0.97
C ILE A 206 -2.51 -10.54 -1.36
N ILE A 207 -2.80 -11.37 -2.35
CA ILE A 207 -4.18 -11.68 -2.74
C ILE A 207 -4.52 -13.10 -2.32
N GLY A 208 -5.36 -13.21 -1.30
CA GLY A 208 -5.79 -14.48 -0.74
C GLY A 208 -7.16 -14.95 -1.20
N GLY A 209 -7.31 -16.27 -1.36
CA GLY A 209 -8.63 -16.92 -1.34
C GLY A 209 -9.17 -17.05 0.10
N SER A 210 -10.18 -17.90 0.32
CA SER A 210 -10.63 -18.27 1.68
C SER A 210 -9.42 -18.68 2.54
N GLY A 211 -9.33 -18.33 3.82
CA GLY A 211 -8.38 -18.95 4.76
C GLY A 211 -6.97 -18.33 4.86
N LEU A 212 -6.71 -17.20 4.19
CA LEU A 212 -5.61 -16.29 4.55
C LEU A 212 -6.03 -15.26 5.62
N ASP A 213 -7.18 -15.49 6.24
CA ASP A 213 -7.83 -14.58 7.19
C ASP A 213 -7.32 -14.78 8.65
N ASP A 214 -6.15 -15.43 8.84
CA ASP A 214 -5.59 -15.69 10.16
C ASP A 214 -5.16 -14.37 10.83
N PRO A 215 -5.79 -13.97 11.96
CA PRO A 215 -5.47 -12.72 12.65
C PRO A 215 -4.02 -12.66 13.17
N ASN A 216 -3.34 -13.80 13.30
CA ASN A 216 -1.97 -13.87 13.82
C ASN A 216 -0.90 -13.75 12.74
N LEU A 217 -1.29 -13.76 11.46
CA LEU A 217 -0.36 -13.66 10.34
C LEU A 217 0.17 -12.22 10.16
N PHE A 218 -0.63 -11.23 10.53
CA PHE A 218 -0.38 -9.81 10.27
C PHE A 218 -0.19 -9.04 11.57
N GLU A 219 0.96 -8.39 11.71
CA GLU A 219 1.28 -7.51 12.83
C GLU A 219 0.70 -6.10 12.57
N ASN A 220 0.07 -5.52 13.59
CA ASN A 220 -0.54 -4.18 13.57
C ASN A 220 -1.48 -3.90 12.38
N PRO A 221 -2.49 -4.76 12.13
CA PRO A 221 -3.37 -4.61 10.97
C PRO A 221 -4.22 -3.33 11.06
N VAL A 222 -4.26 -2.57 9.96
CA VAL A 222 -5.11 -1.39 9.77
C VAL A 222 -5.94 -1.57 8.51
N GLU A 223 -7.26 -1.38 8.64
CA GLU A 223 -8.15 -1.40 7.49
C GLU A 223 -8.11 -0.06 6.75
N ARG A 224 -8.00 -0.12 5.42
CA ARG A 224 -8.06 1.03 4.52
C ARG A 224 -9.10 0.82 3.43
N ASP A 225 -10.12 1.68 3.42
CA ASP A 225 -11.07 1.76 2.31
C ASP A 225 -10.44 2.52 1.14
N VAL A 226 -10.50 1.95 -0.07
CA VAL A 226 -9.90 2.48 -1.29
C VAL A 226 -10.93 2.44 -2.41
N ASN A 227 -11.08 3.57 -3.11
CA ASN A 227 -11.86 3.66 -4.33
C ASN A 227 -10.93 3.71 -5.54
N THR A 228 -11.28 2.99 -6.61
CA THR A 228 -10.51 2.98 -7.86
C THR A 228 -11.36 3.51 -9.03
N PRO A 229 -10.73 3.93 -10.15
CA PRO A 229 -11.44 4.22 -11.39
C PRO A 229 -12.35 3.08 -11.86
N TYR A 230 -12.03 1.84 -11.46
CA TYR A 230 -12.74 0.63 -11.86
C TYR A 230 -13.80 0.19 -10.85
N GLY A 231 -14.11 1.02 -9.85
CA GLY A 231 -15.04 0.71 -8.77
C GLY A 231 -14.33 0.25 -7.50
N LYS A 232 -15.09 -0.42 -6.61
CA LYS A 232 -14.56 -0.91 -5.33
C LYS A 232 -13.81 -2.25 -5.50
N PRO A 233 -12.71 -2.45 -4.77
CA PRO A 233 -12.11 -3.77 -4.60
C PRO A 233 -13.07 -4.71 -3.85
N SER A 234 -12.75 -6.00 -3.82
CA SER A 234 -13.55 -7.05 -3.18
C SER A 234 -13.77 -6.83 -1.67
N ASP A 235 -12.84 -6.16 -0.99
CA ASP A 235 -12.94 -5.76 0.41
C ASP A 235 -12.00 -4.57 0.66
N VAL A 236 -11.97 -4.07 1.89
CA VAL A 236 -10.93 -3.12 2.33
C VAL A 236 -9.55 -3.76 2.20
N LEU A 237 -8.53 -2.93 2.04
CA LEU A 237 -7.15 -3.38 2.13
C LEU A 237 -6.76 -3.49 3.61
N LEU A 238 -6.11 -4.58 3.99
CA LEU A 238 -5.53 -4.75 5.33
C LEU A 238 -4.03 -4.49 5.27
N GLU A 239 -3.62 -3.32 5.75
CA GLU A 239 -2.21 -2.89 5.80
C GLU A 239 -1.58 -3.32 7.13
N GLY A 240 -0.31 -3.69 7.13
CA GLY A 240 0.40 -4.16 8.33
C GLY A 240 1.74 -4.79 7.98
N PHE A 241 2.24 -5.67 8.85
CA PHE A 241 3.57 -6.26 8.68
C PHE A 241 3.54 -7.79 8.77
N ILE A 242 4.41 -8.43 8.01
CA ILE A 242 4.75 -9.83 8.17
C ILE A 242 6.24 -9.90 8.51
N LYS A 243 6.59 -10.27 9.75
CA LYS A 243 7.98 -10.36 10.20
C LYS A 243 8.76 -9.07 9.89
N GLY A 244 8.17 -7.92 10.21
CA GLY A 244 8.73 -6.59 9.97
C GLY A 244 8.68 -6.07 8.52
N VAL A 245 8.22 -6.86 7.55
CA VAL A 245 8.08 -6.41 6.15
C VAL A 245 6.68 -5.84 5.91
N PRO A 246 6.57 -4.60 5.41
CA PRO A 246 5.28 -3.99 5.06
C PRO A 246 4.53 -4.78 3.99
N CYS A 247 3.29 -5.16 4.31
CA CYS A 247 2.44 -5.97 3.44
C CYS A 247 1.02 -5.39 3.38
N VAL A 248 0.33 -5.67 2.28
CA VAL A 248 -1.09 -5.31 2.08
C VAL A 248 -1.87 -6.55 1.67
N LEU A 249 -2.79 -7.00 2.52
CA LEU A 249 -3.65 -8.15 2.23
C LEU A 249 -4.98 -7.69 1.63
N LEU A 250 -5.44 -8.41 0.60
CA LEU A 250 -6.77 -8.27 0.02
C LEU A 250 -7.42 -9.65 -0.15
N ALA A 251 -8.62 -9.82 0.41
CA ALA A 251 -9.43 -11.02 0.23
C ALA A 251 -10.10 -11.01 -1.15
N ARG A 252 -9.69 -11.92 -2.04
CA ARG A 252 -10.15 -11.99 -3.43
C ARG A 252 -11.66 -12.08 -3.56
N HIS A 253 -12.29 -12.88 -2.72
CA HIS A 253 -13.74 -13.13 -2.72
C HIS A 253 -14.50 -12.25 -1.71
N GLY A 254 -13.82 -11.28 -1.09
CA GLY A 254 -14.28 -10.59 0.10
C GLY A 254 -14.21 -11.48 1.35
N ARG A 255 -14.17 -10.88 2.55
CA ARG A 255 -13.98 -11.61 3.82
C ARG A 255 -15.11 -12.59 4.17
N LYS A 256 -16.28 -12.45 3.53
CA LYS A 256 -17.42 -13.37 3.68
C LYS A 256 -17.53 -14.37 2.54
N HIS A 257 -16.53 -14.40 1.65
CA HIS A 257 -16.56 -15.19 0.42
C HIS A 257 -17.81 -14.92 -0.44
N GLN A 258 -18.25 -13.66 -0.47
CA GLN A 258 -19.52 -13.28 -1.08
C GLN A 258 -19.46 -13.13 -2.61
N TYR A 259 -18.27 -13.02 -3.20
CA TYR A 259 -18.09 -12.88 -4.64
C TYR A 259 -17.63 -14.19 -5.27
N GLN A 260 -18.43 -14.71 -6.21
CA GLN A 260 -18.00 -15.82 -7.06
C GLN A 260 -16.92 -15.37 -8.07
N PRO A 261 -16.15 -16.29 -8.67
CA PRO A 261 -14.99 -15.95 -9.50
C PRO A 261 -15.25 -14.97 -10.66
N SER A 262 -16.43 -15.02 -11.28
CA SER A 262 -16.83 -14.11 -12.37
C SER A 262 -17.22 -12.71 -11.91
N ASP A 263 -17.60 -12.55 -10.63
CA ASP A 263 -18.13 -11.29 -10.08
C ASP A 263 -17.05 -10.47 -9.39
N ILE A 264 -15.84 -11.02 -9.26
CA ILE A 264 -14.69 -10.32 -8.70
C ILE A 264 -14.31 -9.16 -9.61
N ASN A 265 -14.15 -7.99 -9.00
CA ASN A 265 -13.63 -6.82 -9.68
C ASN A 265 -12.09 -6.84 -9.71
N TYR A 266 -11.51 -7.69 -10.56
CA TYR A 266 -10.05 -7.87 -10.65
C TYR A 266 -9.31 -6.57 -10.95
N ARG A 267 -9.90 -5.68 -11.76
CA ARG A 267 -9.31 -4.37 -12.06
C ARG A 267 -9.22 -3.50 -10.82
N ALA A 268 -10.30 -3.40 -10.04
CA ALA A 268 -10.25 -2.64 -8.79
C ALA A 268 -9.28 -3.26 -7.78
N ASN A 269 -9.21 -4.59 -7.68
CA ASN A 269 -8.28 -5.27 -6.77
C ASN A 269 -6.82 -4.93 -7.10
N ILE A 270 -6.40 -5.15 -8.34
CA ILE A 270 -5.02 -4.89 -8.78
C ILE A 270 -4.71 -3.38 -8.72
N TRP A 271 -5.65 -2.54 -9.14
CA TRP A 271 -5.44 -1.10 -9.13
C TRP A 271 -5.34 -0.52 -7.72
N ALA A 272 -6.12 -1.03 -6.77
CA ALA A 272 -6.04 -0.62 -5.36
C ALA A 272 -4.66 -0.95 -4.78
N LEU A 273 -4.14 -2.16 -5.02
CA LEU A 273 -2.80 -2.55 -4.59
C LEU A 273 -1.70 -1.68 -5.23
N LYS A 274 -1.83 -1.37 -6.52
CA LYS A 274 -0.94 -0.41 -7.21
C LYS A 274 -1.00 0.98 -6.56
N GLN A 275 -2.20 1.48 -6.28
CA GLN A 275 -2.40 2.83 -5.71
C GLN A 275 -1.79 3.00 -4.31
N VAL A 276 -1.76 1.93 -3.51
CA VAL A 276 -1.13 1.97 -2.18
C VAL A 276 0.38 1.68 -2.21
N GLY A 277 0.97 1.60 -3.41
CA GLY A 277 2.41 1.51 -3.60
C GLY A 277 2.98 0.09 -3.57
N CYS A 278 2.14 -0.94 -3.72
CA CYS A 278 2.67 -2.30 -3.87
C CYS A 278 3.54 -2.38 -5.13
N THR A 279 4.66 -3.07 -5.02
CA THR A 279 5.56 -3.39 -6.15
C THR A 279 5.41 -4.85 -6.58
N HIS A 280 5.01 -5.69 -5.64
CA HIS A 280 4.81 -7.11 -5.80
C HIS A 280 3.37 -7.49 -5.47
N ILE A 281 2.90 -8.58 -6.09
CA ILE A 281 1.69 -9.28 -5.68
C ILE A 281 2.00 -10.77 -5.59
N LEU A 282 1.81 -11.34 -4.41
CA LEU A 282 1.84 -12.78 -4.18
C LEU A 282 0.41 -13.29 -4.00
N ALA A 283 -0.01 -14.20 -4.86
CA ALA A 283 -1.38 -14.73 -4.85
C ALA A 283 -1.42 -16.18 -4.42
N THR A 284 -2.48 -16.57 -3.70
CA THR A 284 -2.84 -17.98 -3.50
C THR A 284 -4.07 -18.34 -4.30
N THR A 285 -4.13 -19.58 -4.79
CA THR A 285 -5.30 -20.09 -5.53
C THR A 285 -5.53 -21.57 -5.24
N ALA A 286 -6.77 -21.98 -5.02
CA ALA A 286 -7.15 -23.40 -4.91
C ALA A 286 -7.41 -23.96 -6.31
N THR A 287 -6.92 -25.17 -6.57
CA THR A 287 -6.91 -25.74 -7.92
C THR A 287 -7.21 -27.23 -7.93
N GLY A 288 -7.88 -27.69 -8.98
CA GLY A 288 -7.97 -29.12 -9.30
C GLY A 288 -6.76 -29.54 -10.14
N SER A 289 -6.21 -30.72 -9.88
CA SER A 289 -5.12 -31.27 -10.66
C SER A 289 -5.62 -31.93 -11.94
N LEU A 290 -4.97 -31.59 -13.05
CA LEU A 290 -5.21 -32.18 -14.35
C LEU A 290 -4.15 -33.24 -14.70
N ILE A 291 -3.25 -33.62 -13.79
CA ILE A 291 -2.23 -34.66 -14.05
C ILE A 291 -2.04 -35.56 -12.84
N HIS A 292 -1.48 -36.77 -13.03
CA HIS A 292 -1.33 -37.70 -11.91
C HIS A 292 -0.30 -37.22 -10.87
N GLN A 293 0.75 -36.54 -11.33
CA GLN A 293 1.93 -36.18 -10.54
C GLN A 293 1.63 -35.12 -9.48
N TYR A 294 0.61 -34.27 -9.70
CA TYR A 294 0.25 -33.18 -8.79
C TYR A 294 -0.91 -33.67 -7.92
N GLN A 295 -0.61 -33.97 -6.66
CA GLN A 295 -1.55 -34.62 -5.75
C GLN A 295 -2.28 -33.61 -4.86
N PRO A 296 -3.52 -33.87 -4.43
CA PRO A 296 -4.18 -33.06 -3.41
C PRO A 296 -3.30 -32.84 -2.18
N GLY A 297 -3.06 -31.58 -1.82
CA GLY A 297 -2.17 -31.14 -0.76
C GLY A 297 -0.78 -30.68 -1.22
N ASP A 298 -0.44 -30.88 -2.49
CA ASP A 298 0.77 -30.34 -3.12
C ASP A 298 0.62 -28.83 -3.40
N LEU A 299 1.74 -28.13 -3.39
CA LEU A 299 1.85 -26.76 -3.89
C LEU A 299 2.38 -26.75 -5.33
N VAL A 300 1.99 -25.77 -6.12
CA VAL A 300 2.51 -25.55 -7.48
C VAL A 300 2.78 -24.06 -7.67
N VAL A 301 4.00 -23.67 -8.06
CA VAL A 301 4.27 -22.27 -8.45
C VAL A 301 4.03 -22.12 -9.94
N LEU A 302 2.94 -21.43 -10.29
CA LEU A 302 2.48 -21.29 -11.67
C LEU A 302 3.51 -20.52 -12.52
N ASP A 303 3.66 -20.94 -13.77
CA ASP A 303 4.56 -20.32 -14.77
C ASP A 303 3.86 -19.91 -16.07
N ASP A 304 2.69 -20.49 -16.35
CA ASP A 304 1.87 -20.15 -17.52
C ASP A 304 0.37 -20.37 -17.26
N PHE A 305 -0.48 -19.98 -18.20
CA PHE A 305 -1.92 -20.17 -18.12
C PHE A 305 -2.59 -20.41 -19.49
N ILE A 306 -3.76 -21.03 -19.45
CA ILE A 306 -4.70 -21.12 -20.57
C ILE A 306 -5.98 -20.42 -20.15
N ASP A 307 -6.37 -19.37 -20.87
CA ASP A 307 -7.58 -18.61 -20.56
C ASP A 307 -8.83 -19.25 -21.18
N ARG A 308 -9.78 -19.62 -20.33
CA ARG A 308 -11.13 -20.09 -20.68
C ARG A 308 -12.21 -19.24 -20.01
N THR A 309 -11.84 -18.04 -19.58
CA THR A 309 -12.76 -17.04 -19.04
C THR A 309 -13.41 -16.24 -20.18
N TRP A 310 -14.51 -15.57 -19.89
CA TRP A 310 -15.20 -14.70 -20.84
C TRP A 310 -15.99 -13.62 -20.10
N GLY A 311 -16.23 -12.48 -20.74
CA GLY A 311 -17.01 -11.38 -20.16
C GLY A 311 -16.38 -10.66 -18.96
N ARG A 312 -15.24 -11.13 -18.44
CA ARG A 312 -14.47 -10.45 -17.40
C ARG A 312 -13.72 -9.26 -18.00
N ALA A 313 -13.74 -8.10 -17.33
CA ALA A 313 -12.92 -6.97 -17.74
C ALA A 313 -11.45 -7.30 -17.48
N CYS A 314 -10.70 -7.56 -18.55
CA CYS A 314 -9.33 -8.11 -18.51
C CYS A 314 -8.22 -7.11 -18.87
N THR A 315 -8.56 -5.83 -19.07
CA THR A 315 -7.58 -4.76 -19.32
C THR A 315 -7.98 -3.47 -18.60
N PHE A 316 -6.97 -2.68 -18.24
CA PHE A 316 -7.15 -1.31 -17.76
C PHE A 316 -7.43 -0.31 -18.89
N PHE A 317 -7.05 -0.65 -20.12
CA PHE A 317 -7.12 0.21 -21.31
C PHE A 317 -8.46 0.10 -22.04
N ASP A 318 -9.56 0.15 -21.29
CA ASP A 318 -10.92 -0.04 -21.81
C ASP A 318 -11.74 1.27 -21.90
N ARG A 319 -11.05 2.41 -21.80
CA ARG A 319 -11.65 3.77 -21.82
C ARG A 319 -12.44 4.13 -20.56
N THR A 320 -12.30 3.38 -19.47
CA THR A 320 -12.82 3.79 -18.15
C THR A 320 -12.29 5.17 -17.77
N GLU A 321 -13.17 6.06 -17.29
CA GLU A 321 -12.78 7.39 -16.83
C GLU A 321 -11.82 7.30 -15.64
N GLY A 322 -10.69 8.00 -15.70
CA GLY A 322 -9.62 7.90 -14.69
C GLY A 322 -8.67 6.70 -14.88
N GLY A 323 -8.97 5.79 -15.82
CA GLY A 323 -8.04 4.75 -16.27
C GLY A 323 -6.99 5.24 -17.28
N PRO A 324 -5.97 4.44 -17.59
CA PRO A 324 -4.98 4.75 -18.59
C PRO A 324 -5.61 4.75 -20.00
N ARG A 325 -5.02 5.54 -20.89
CA ARG A 325 -5.48 5.68 -22.29
C ARG A 325 -4.62 4.87 -23.23
N GLY A 326 -5.15 4.62 -24.42
CA GLY A 326 -4.48 3.89 -25.49
C GLY A 326 -5.03 2.48 -25.65
N VAL A 327 -4.32 1.68 -26.43
CA VAL A 327 -4.61 0.26 -26.64
C VAL A 327 -3.37 -0.51 -26.18
N CYS A 328 -3.50 -1.32 -25.13
CA CYS A 328 -2.39 -2.13 -24.63
C CYS A 328 -2.40 -3.53 -25.25
N HIS A 329 -1.29 -3.92 -25.88
CA HIS A 329 -1.04 -5.25 -26.40
C HIS A 329 0.14 -5.87 -25.64
N LEU A 330 -0.13 -6.31 -24.42
CA LEU A 330 0.91 -6.80 -23.52
C LEU A 330 1.40 -8.20 -23.94
N PRO A 331 2.71 -8.40 -24.12
CA PRO A 331 3.25 -9.75 -24.29
C PRO A 331 3.12 -10.51 -22.97
N MET A 332 2.46 -11.67 -23.00
CA MET A 332 2.23 -12.49 -21.81
C MET A 332 3.29 -13.56 -21.57
N ARG A 333 4.40 -13.58 -22.31
CA ARG A 333 5.54 -14.48 -22.00
C ARG A 333 6.75 -13.68 -21.49
N PRO A 334 7.31 -14.03 -20.32
CA PRO A 334 6.74 -14.90 -19.29
C PRO A 334 5.49 -14.28 -18.65
N ALA A 335 4.49 -15.07 -18.22
CA ALA A 335 3.25 -14.52 -17.67
C ALA A 335 3.41 -13.99 -16.24
N PHE A 336 4.28 -14.65 -15.48
CA PHE A 336 4.57 -14.39 -14.08
C PHE A 336 6.00 -13.84 -13.94
N CYS A 337 6.26 -13.11 -12.86
CA CYS A 337 7.59 -12.58 -12.58
C CYS A 337 8.50 -13.69 -12.04
N GLU A 338 9.58 -13.99 -12.76
CA GLU A 338 10.50 -15.08 -12.40
C GLU A 338 11.16 -14.87 -11.03
N LYS A 339 11.53 -13.63 -10.68
CA LYS A 339 12.08 -13.30 -9.35
C LYS A 339 11.11 -13.65 -8.22
N ALA A 340 9.84 -13.26 -8.36
CA ALA A 340 8.81 -13.59 -7.38
C ALA A 340 8.48 -15.08 -7.33
N ARG A 341 8.51 -15.78 -8.47
CA ARG A 341 8.38 -17.25 -8.52
C ARG A 341 9.50 -17.95 -7.76
N GLN A 342 10.76 -17.54 -7.99
CA GLN A 342 11.90 -18.13 -7.30
C GLN A 342 11.85 -17.87 -5.79
N ALA A 343 11.33 -16.72 -5.35
CA ALA A 343 11.10 -16.46 -3.92
C ALA A 343 10.09 -17.45 -3.31
N LEU A 344 8.96 -17.74 -4.01
CA LEU A 344 8.00 -18.75 -3.57
C LEU A 344 8.62 -20.15 -3.52
N LEU A 345 9.39 -20.52 -4.54
CA LEU A 345 10.06 -21.83 -4.59
C LEU A 345 11.10 -22.01 -3.49
N ALA A 346 11.94 -20.99 -3.27
CA ALA A 346 12.90 -20.98 -2.18
C ALA A 346 12.21 -21.12 -0.82
N ALA A 347 11.16 -20.34 -0.57
CA ALA A 347 10.37 -20.43 0.66
C ALA A 347 9.74 -21.83 0.86
N ALA A 348 9.24 -22.46 -0.20
CA ALA A 348 8.70 -23.83 -0.13
C ALA A 348 9.78 -24.85 0.23
N ARG A 349 10.97 -24.75 -0.38
CA ARG A 349 12.12 -25.62 -0.08
C ARG A 349 12.60 -25.45 1.37
N GLU A 350 12.67 -24.23 1.87
CA GLU A 350 13.07 -23.94 3.26
C GLU A 350 12.14 -24.58 4.29
N HIS A 351 10.83 -24.63 4.01
CA HIS A 351 9.84 -25.26 4.89
C HIS A 351 9.67 -26.77 4.64
N GLY A 352 10.39 -27.34 3.67
CA GLY A 352 10.29 -28.76 3.33
C GLY A 352 8.95 -29.16 2.70
N HIS A 353 8.22 -28.22 2.11
CA HIS A 353 6.94 -28.49 1.47
C HIS A 353 7.14 -29.06 0.06
N ILE A 354 6.35 -30.08 -0.30
CA ILE A 354 6.29 -30.56 -1.69
C ILE A 354 5.72 -29.44 -2.56
N CYS A 355 6.54 -28.94 -3.48
CA CYS A 355 6.18 -27.85 -4.37
C CYS A 355 6.70 -28.11 -5.78
N HIS A 356 5.79 -28.09 -6.75
CA HIS A 356 6.11 -28.27 -8.16
C HIS A 356 6.54 -26.94 -8.77
N GLU A 357 7.66 -26.97 -9.50
CA GLU A 357 8.32 -25.75 -9.99
C GLU A 357 7.66 -25.11 -11.21
N THR A 358 6.76 -25.82 -11.89
CA THR A 358 6.05 -25.34 -13.09
C THR A 358 4.60 -25.81 -13.04
N GLY A 359 3.70 -25.08 -13.69
CA GLY A 359 2.30 -25.45 -13.76
C GLY A 359 1.50 -24.47 -14.62
N THR A 360 1.06 -24.95 -15.78
CA THR A 360 0.11 -24.23 -16.63
C THR A 360 -1.29 -24.33 -16.05
N ALA A 361 -1.86 -23.20 -15.61
CA ALA A 361 -3.21 -23.14 -15.05
C ALA A 361 -4.27 -22.90 -16.14
N VAL A 362 -5.22 -23.81 -16.30
CA VAL A 362 -6.42 -23.58 -17.10
C VAL A 362 -7.43 -22.81 -16.25
N THR A 363 -7.66 -21.54 -16.57
CA THR A 363 -8.60 -20.69 -15.82
C THR A 363 -9.97 -20.75 -16.49
N ILE A 364 -10.91 -21.50 -15.91
CA ILE A 364 -12.29 -21.58 -16.40
C ILE A 364 -13.16 -20.47 -15.81
N GLN A 365 -14.28 -20.18 -16.45
CA GLN A 365 -15.17 -19.10 -16.01
C GLN A 365 -15.82 -19.35 -14.63
N GLY A 366 -16.20 -20.59 -14.33
CA GLY A 366 -17.08 -20.89 -13.20
C GLY A 366 -18.52 -20.39 -13.39
N PRO A 367 -19.37 -20.43 -12.35
CA PRO A 367 -19.09 -20.98 -11.02
C PRO A 367 -19.17 -22.51 -10.95
N ARG A 368 -19.66 -23.18 -11.99
CA ARG A 368 -19.66 -24.64 -12.06
C ARG A 368 -18.24 -25.19 -12.20
N PHE A 369 -18.00 -26.38 -11.65
CA PHE A 369 -16.84 -27.19 -12.00
C PHE A 369 -16.93 -27.71 -13.45
N SER A 370 -15.80 -28.25 -13.94
CA SER A 370 -15.72 -28.85 -15.27
C SER A 370 -16.64 -30.07 -15.37
N SER A 371 -17.21 -30.29 -16.55
CA SER A 371 -17.63 -31.64 -16.94
C SER A 371 -16.39 -32.50 -17.21
N ARG A 372 -16.54 -33.83 -17.16
CA ARG A 372 -15.43 -34.74 -17.46
C ARG A 372 -14.85 -34.52 -18.87
N ALA A 373 -15.71 -34.25 -19.85
CA ALA A 373 -15.26 -33.97 -21.21
C ALA A 373 -14.37 -32.72 -21.27
N GLU A 374 -14.72 -31.66 -20.55
CA GLU A 374 -13.89 -30.46 -20.43
C GLU A 374 -12.58 -30.76 -19.70
N SER A 375 -12.62 -31.54 -18.62
CA SER A 375 -11.42 -31.96 -17.87
C SER A 375 -10.43 -32.70 -18.78
N LEU A 376 -10.90 -33.67 -19.56
CA LEU A 376 -10.08 -34.41 -20.54
C LEU A 376 -9.56 -33.50 -21.67
N MET A 377 -10.37 -32.54 -22.12
CA MET A 377 -9.93 -31.55 -23.12
C MET A 377 -8.81 -30.67 -22.57
N HIS A 378 -8.96 -30.12 -21.36
CA HIS A 378 -7.95 -29.29 -20.71
C HIS A 378 -6.63 -30.04 -20.53
N ARG A 379 -6.69 -31.34 -20.19
CA ARG A 379 -5.52 -32.24 -20.17
C ARG A 379 -4.85 -32.37 -21.52
N SER A 380 -5.63 -32.55 -22.59
CA SER A 380 -5.11 -32.69 -23.95
C SER A 380 -4.39 -31.42 -24.45
N TRP A 381 -4.69 -30.25 -23.85
CA TRP A 381 -4.02 -28.99 -24.14
C TRP A 381 -2.72 -28.78 -23.36
N GLY A 382 -2.35 -29.70 -22.45
CA GLY A 382 -1.19 -29.56 -21.58
C GLY A 382 -1.46 -28.74 -20.30
N GLY A 383 -2.73 -28.57 -19.91
CA GLY A 383 -3.07 -28.00 -18.61
C GLY A 383 -2.58 -28.90 -17.47
N HIS A 384 -1.91 -28.30 -16.48
CA HIS A 384 -1.42 -29.02 -15.29
C HIS A 384 -2.42 -28.93 -14.13
N VAL A 385 -3.03 -27.76 -13.97
CA VAL A 385 -4.05 -27.49 -12.96
C VAL A 385 -5.20 -26.70 -13.56
N VAL A 386 -6.38 -26.77 -12.95
CA VAL A 386 -7.57 -25.99 -13.32
C VAL A 386 -8.03 -25.13 -12.16
N ASN A 387 -8.34 -23.86 -12.42
CA ASN A 387 -8.87 -22.94 -11.42
C ASN A 387 -9.84 -21.94 -12.04
N MET A 388 -10.28 -20.93 -11.27
CA MET A 388 -11.24 -19.93 -11.74
C MET A 388 -10.76 -18.49 -11.60
N THR A 389 -9.56 -18.23 -11.09
CA THR A 389 -9.17 -16.90 -10.56
C THR A 389 -7.83 -16.36 -11.04
N THR A 390 -6.96 -17.17 -11.65
CA THR A 390 -5.65 -16.68 -12.14
C THR A 390 -5.82 -15.63 -13.25
N VAL A 391 -6.78 -15.81 -14.15
CA VAL A 391 -7.09 -14.86 -15.22
C VAL A 391 -8.39 -14.11 -14.92
N PRO A 392 -8.46 -12.77 -15.02
CA PRO A 392 -7.44 -11.86 -15.56
C PRO A 392 -6.47 -11.27 -14.52
N GLU A 393 -6.40 -11.81 -13.30
CA GLU A 393 -5.55 -11.25 -12.22
C GLU A 393 -4.07 -11.10 -12.63
N VAL A 394 -3.48 -12.14 -13.23
CA VAL A 394 -2.09 -12.12 -13.72
C VAL A 394 -1.88 -11.12 -14.86
N VAL A 395 -2.85 -11.00 -15.77
CA VAL A 395 -2.81 -10.09 -16.92
C VAL A 395 -2.82 -8.64 -16.43
N LEU A 396 -3.75 -8.32 -15.54
CA LEU A 396 -3.90 -6.99 -14.97
C LEU A 396 -2.70 -6.61 -14.10
N ALA A 397 -2.17 -7.53 -13.30
CA ALA A 397 -0.96 -7.25 -12.51
C ALA A 397 0.22 -6.88 -13.42
N LYS A 398 0.36 -7.58 -14.55
CA LYS A 398 1.39 -7.28 -15.54
C LYS A 398 1.14 -5.96 -16.27
N GLU A 399 -0.09 -5.66 -16.69
CA GLU A 399 -0.47 -4.32 -17.23
C GLU A 399 -0.24 -3.19 -16.21
N ALA A 400 -0.37 -3.48 -14.91
CA ALA A 400 -0.10 -2.53 -13.84
C ALA A 400 1.41 -2.26 -13.65
N GLY A 401 2.29 -3.07 -14.25
CA GLY A 401 3.75 -3.00 -14.03
C GLY A 401 4.18 -3.61 -12.70
N LEU A 402 3.37 -4.51 -12.13
CA LEU A 402 3.63 -5.16 -10.85
C LEU A 402 4.28 -6.53 -11.04
N SER A 403 5.18 -6.88 -10.12
CA SER A 403 5.78 -8.21 -10.08
C SER A 403 4.77 -9.20 -9.47
N TYR A 404 4.13 -10.04 -10.30
CA TYR A 404 3.12 -11.00 -9.87
C TYR A 404 3.63 -12.45 -9.89
N ALA A 405 3.36 -13.19 -8.83
CA ALA A 405 3.52 -14.64 -8.77
C ALA A 405 2.38 -15.30 -7.99
N ALA A 406 2.06 -16.55 -8.31
CA ALA A 406 0.99 -17.28 -7.66
C ALA A 406 1.45 -18.68 -7.23
N VAL A 407 1.08 -19.05 -5.99
CA VAL A 407 1.19 -20.42 -5.49
C VAL A 407 -0.20 -21.05 -5.48
N ALA A 408 -0.34 -22.14 -6.23
CA ALA A 408 -1.54 -22.95 -6.30
C ALA A 408 -1.49 -24.08 -5.25
N LEU A 409 -2.59 -24.29 -4.55
CA LEU A 409 -2.81 -25.45 -3.68
C LEU A 409 -3.71 -26.43 -4.43
N VAL A 410 -3.22 -27.65 -4.66
CA VAL A 410 -4.02 -28.71 -5.28
C VAL A 410 -5.00 -29.25 -4.25
N THR A 411 -6.30 -29.22 -4.55
CA THR A 411 -7.36 -29.67 -3.63
C THR A 411 -8.01 -30.99 -4.02
N ASP A 412 -7.95 -31.35 -5.30
CA ASP A 412 -8.69 -32.46 -5.90
C ASP A 412 -8.06 -32.82 -7.27
N TYR A 413 -8.60 -33.83 -7.95
CA TYR A 413 -8.23 -34.23 -9.32
C TYR A 413 -9.28 -33.80 -10.35
N ASP A 414 -10.00 -32.69 -10.12
CA ASP A 414 -11.12 -32.23 -10.93
C ASP A 414 -12.16 -33.36 -11.12
N CYS A 415 -12.35 -33.85 -12.35
CA CYS A 415 -13.31 -34.93 -12.63
C CYS A 415 -12.88 -35.87 -13.77
N TRP A 416 -11.58 -35.96 -14.09
CA TRP A 416 -11.10 -36.81 -15.19
C TRP A 416 -10.91 -38.28 -14.80
N ARG A 417 -10.73 -38.58 -13.51
CA ARG A 417 -10.53 -39.96 -13.01
C ARG A 417 -11.86 -40.72 -12.95
N GLU A 418 -11.87 -41.94 -13.47
CA GLU A 418 -13.10 -42.76 -13.56
C GLU A 418 -13.51 -43.39 -12.22
N ASN A 419 -12.54 -43.65 -11.33
CA ASN A 419 -12.73 -44.41 -10.10
C ASN A 419 -12.58 -43.56 -8.81
N GLU A 420 -12.68 -42.24 -8.91
CA GLU A 420 -12.65 -41.33 -7.75
C GLU A 420 -13.89 -40.44 -7.71
N GLN A 421 -14.24 -39.94 -6.52
CA GLN A 421 -15.33 -38.98 -6.38
C GLN A 421 -14.97 -37.69 -7.12
N SER A 422 -15.90 -37.19 -7.93
CA SER A 422 -15.79 -35.88 -8.59
C SER A 422 -15.71 -34.77 -7.56
N VAL A 423 -14.98 -33.71 -7.89
CA VAL A 423 -14.82 -32.52 -7.04
C VAL A 423 -16.16 -32.00 -6.46
N SER A 424 -16.15 -31.76 -5.16
CA SER A 424 -17.23 -31.11 -4.42
C SER A 424 -16.72 -29.93 -3.57
N VAL A 425 -17.59 -28.97 -3.29
CA VAL A 425 -17.25 -27.82 -2.42
C VAL A 425 -16.76 -28.28 -1.04
N SER A 426 -17.36 -29.34 -0.48
CA SER A 426 -16.96 -29.89 0.81
C SER A 426 -15.54 -30.44 0.81
N GLU A 427 -15.13 -31.14 -0.24
CA GLU A 427 -13.76 -31.69 -0.34
C GLU A 427 -12.74 -30.57 -0.52
N VAL A 428 -13.05 -29.58 -1.37
CA VAL A 428 -12.20 -28.40 -1.56
C VAL A 428 -11.97 -27.69 -0.23
N LEU A 429 -13.04 -27.38 0.52
CA LEU A 429 -12.92 -26.70 1.81
C LEU A 429 -12.15 -27.52 2.85
N GLN A 430 -12.37 -28.84 2.91
CA GLN A 430 -11.64 -29.70 3.84
C GLN A 430 -10.15 -29.80 3.49
N MET A 431 -9.82 -30.03 2.22
CA MET A 431 -8.44 -30.15 1.77
C MET A 431 -7.70 -28.82 1.94
N PHE A 432 -8.40 -27.72 1.64
CA PHE A 432 -7.89 -26.38 1.83
C PHE A 432 -7.59 -26.09 3.30
N ALA A 433 -8.54 -26.33 4.21
CA ALA A 433 -8.35 -26.13 5.65
C ALA A 433 -7.17 -26.95 6.22
N ARG A 434 -6.93 -28.15 5.69
CA ARG A 434 -5.80 -29.01 6.11
C ARG A 434 -4.45 -28.51 5.61
N ASN A 435 -4.38 -27.84 4.46
CA ASN A 435 -3.13 -27.54 3.77
C ASN A 435 -2.83 -26.05 3.61
N ILE A 436 -3.75 -25.15 3.97
CA ILE A 436 -3.57 -23.70 3.83
C ILE A 436 -2.33 -23.18 4.55
N LYS A 437 -1.97 -23.78 5.69
CA LYS A 437 -0.75 -23.43 6.42
C LYS A 437 0.51 -23.53 5.54
N LYS A 438 0.59 -24.53 4.64
CA LYS A 438 1.72 -24.66 3.72
C LYS A 438 1.84 -23.46 2.79
N ALA A 439 0.71 -23.01 2.24
CA ALA A 439 0.68 -21.83 1.38
C ALA A 439 1.00 -20.55 2.17
N ILE A 440 0.52 -20.42 3.42
CA ILE A 440 0.88 -19.32 4.32
C ILE A 440 2.39 -19.29 4.58
N ASP A 441 2.99 -20.41 4.98
CA ASP A 441 4.43 -20.53 5.24
C ASP A 441 5.25 -20.08 4.01
N VAL A 442 4.83 -20.50 2.81
CA VAL A 442 5.46 -20.10 1.55
C VAL A 442 5.32 -18.61 1.27
N ILE A 443 4.13 -18.02 1.46
CA ILE A 443 3.92 -16.58 1.27
C ILE A 443 4.79 -15.78 2.25
N VAL A 444 4.80 -16.15 3.53
CA VAL A 444 5.60 -15.48 4.57
C VAL A 444 7.09 -15.58 4.27
N GLY A 445 7.58 -16.76 3.85
CA GLY A 445 8.97 -16.93 3.45
C GLY A 445 9.32 -16.09 2.22
N ALA A 446 8.46 -16.09 1.20
CA ALA A 446 8.69 -15.32 -0.02
C ALA A 446 8.68 -13.81 0.23
N VAL A 447 7.85 -13.32 1.15
CA VAL A 447 7.86 -11.92 1.61
C VAL A 447 9.24 -11.52 2.15
N GLN A 448 9.83 -12.36 3.02
CA GLN A 448 11.15 -12.09 3.59
C GLN A 448 12.26 -12.13 2.53
N ILE A 449 12.20 -13.11 1.62
CA ILE A 449 13.18 -13.25 0.53
C ILE A 449 13.13 -12.03 -0.41
N LEU A 450 11.93 -11.59 -0.80
CA LEU A 450 11.77 -10.42 -1.67
C LEU A 450 12.16 -9.11 -0.98
N ALA A 451 11.91 -8.99 0.32
CA ALA A 451 12.34 -7.82 1.09
C ALA A 451 13.87 -7.72 1.23
N ALA A 452 14.57 -8.86 1.19
CA ALA A 452 16.02 -8.93 1.24
C ALA A 452 16.71 -8.77 -0.14
N GLU A 453 15.95 -8.70 -1.24
CA GLU A 453 16.51 -8.47 -2.58
C GLU A 453 17.08 -7.04 -2.69
N GLU A 454 18.23 -6.91 -3.33
CA GLU A 454 18.88 -5.61 -3.55
C GLU A 454 18.83 -5.18 -5.02
N ASP A 455 18.64 -6.14 -5.94
CA ASP A 455 18.50 -5.89 -7.37
C ASP A 455 17.03 -5.78 -7.78
N TYR A 456 16.55 -4.54 -7.89
CA TYR A 456 15.20 -4.22 -8.32
C TYR A 456 15.07 -3.89 -9.82
N THR A 457 16.11 -4.12 -10.62
CA THR A 457 16.10 -3.77 -12.06
C THR A 457 14.95 -4.44 -12.83
N TYR A 458 14.52 -5.64 -12.40
CA TYR A 458 13.38 -6.33 -12.98
C TYR A 458 12.06 -5.56 -12.86
N LEU A 459 11.89 -4.72 -11.82
CA LEU A 459 10.70 -3.87 -11.67
C LEU A 459 10.69 -2.73 -12.69
N ASP A 460 11.86 -2.20 -13.05
CA ASP A 460 11.95 -1.18 -14.10
C ASP A 460 11.70 -1.80 -15.48
N ILE A 461 12.20 -3.02 -15.72
CA ILE A 461 11.86 -3.81 -16.92
C ILE A 461 10.34 -4.02 -17.04
N HIS A 462 9.63 -4.24 -15.92
CA HIS A 462 8.16 -4.35 -15.96
C HIS A 462 7.49 -3.06 -16.43
N LYS A 463 7.96 -1.90 -15.98
CA LYS A 463 7.42 -0.59 -16.40
C LYS A 463 7.71 -0.32 -17.87
N GLU A 464 8.94 -0.59 -18.32
CA GLU A 464 9.35 -0.44 -19.71
C GLU A 464 8.52 -1.35 -20.63
N LEU A 465 8.28 -2.60 -20.21
CA LEU A 465 7.45 -3.54 -20.94
C LEU A 465 6.04 -2.99 -21.14
N VAL A 466 5.40 -2.49 -20.08
CA VAL A 466 4.06 -1.89 -20.16
C VAL A 466 4.08 -0.68 -21.08
N ALA A 467 5.04 0.25 -20.91
CA ALA A 467 5.13 1.44 -21.75
C ALA A 467 5.28 1.08 -23.25
N SER A 468 6.11 0.08 -23.57
CA SER A 468 6.31 -0.39 -24.94
C SER A 468 5.09 -1.12 -25.54
N ALA A 469 4.18 -1.60 -24.69
CA ALA A 469 3.00 -2.35 -25.10
C ALA A 469 1.78 -1.45 -25.37
N VAL A 470 1.84 -0.15 -25.06
CA VAL A 470 0.73 0.77 -25.23
C VAL A 470 0.84 1.50 -26.57
N MET A 471 -0.22 1.43 -27.37
CA MET A 471 -0.39 2.25 -28.55
C MET A 471 -1.31 3.44 -28.23
N LEU A 472 -0.73 4.63 -28.21
CA LEU A 472 -1.46 5.89 -28.16
C LEU A 472 -1.40 6.54 -29.55
N LYS A 473 -2.56 6.80 -30.16
CA LYS A 473 -2.64 7.71 -31.31
C LYS A 473 -2.88 9.11 -30.74
N GLU A 474 -1.99 10.05 -31.08
CA GLU A 474 -2.08 11.47 -30.73
C GLU A 474 -3.44 12.09 -31.07
#